data_AF-A0A2A4MTE3-F1
#
_entry.id   AF-A0A2A4MTE3-F1
#
_cell.length_a   1.000
_cell.length_b   1.000
_cell.length_c   1.000
_cell.angle_alpha   90.00
_cell.angle_beta   90.00
_cell.angle_gamma   90.00
#
_symmetry.space_group_name_H-M   'P 1'
#
loop_
_entity.id
_entity.type
_entity.pdbx_description
1 polymer ?
#
loop_
_entity_poly.entity_id
_entity_poly.type
_entity_poly.pdbx_seq_one_letter_code
_entity_poly.pdbx_strand_id
1 'polypeptide(L)' 'MSDIVYVNGDYVPADQAKVSIFDRGFLFGDGIYEVIPVVNSHLVDKQYFLERLESSLGKMQLQWPCTPQQYI' A
#
# COMPACT_ATOMS: atom_id res chain seq x y z
N MET A 1 19.67 7.98 -6.24
CA MET A 1 18.87 7.84 -5.01
C MET A 1 18.09 6.56 -5.15
N SER A 2 18.14 5.68 -4.16
CA SER A 2 17.27 4.49 -4.09
C SER A 2 15.88 4.94 -3.64
N ASP A 3 14.83 4.37 -4.22
CA ASP A 3 13.47 4.58 -3.75
C ASP A 3 13.33 4.14 -2.28
N ILE A 4 12.35 4.70 -1.57
CA ILE A 4 12.05 4.34 -0.18
C ILE A 4 10.79 3.46 -0.17
N VAL A 5 10.82 2.38 0.60
CA VAL A 5 9.71 1.45 0.78
C VAL A 5 9.36 1.38 2.26
N TYR A 6 8.07 1.47 2.59
CA TYR A 6 7.56 1.14 3.92
C TYR A 6 7.13 -0.33 3.95
N VAL A 7 7.80 -1.15 4.77
CA VAL A 7 7.52 -2.59 4.87
C VAL A 7 7.88 -3.10 6.26
N ASN A 8 7.07 -4.02 6.81
CA ASN A 8 7.25 -4.59 8.15
C ASN A 8 7.36 -3.56 9.30
N GLY A 9 6.79 -2.36 9.13
CA GLY A 9 6.79 -1.30 10.13
C GLY A 9 7.89 -0.24 9.97
N ASP A 10 8.80 -0.40 9.00
CA ASP A 10 9.97 0.47 8.83
C ASP A 10 10.08 1.04 7.40
N TYR A 11 10.65 2.24 7.30
CA TYR A 11 11.09 2.82 6.03
C TYR A 11 12.50 2.35 5.70
N VAL A 12 12.67 1.67 4.57
CA VAL A 12 13.96 1.13 4.11
C VAL A 12 14.26 1.54 2.67
N PRO A 13 15.54 1.59 2.27
CA PRO A 13 15.92 1.63 0.87
C PRO A 13 15.31 0.45 0.10
N ALA A 14 14.85 0.67 -1.14
CA ALA A 14 14.13 -0.33 -1.92
C ALA A 14 14.90 -1.64 -2.14
N ASP A 15 16.23 -1.58 -2.25
CA ASP A 15 17.11 -2.74 -2.37
C ASP A 15 17.23 -3.59 -1.09
N GLN A 16 16.75 -3.06 0.04
CA GLN A 16 16.70 -3.74 1.33
C GLN A 16 15.30 -4.21 1.72
N ALA A 17 14.26 -3.82 0.97
CA ALA A 17 12.88 -4.21 1.23
C ALA A 17 12.69 -5.72 1.06
N LYS A 18 12.05 -6.37 2.05
CA LYS A 18 11.84 -7.83 2.06
C LYS A 18 10.43 -8.15 2.53
N VAL A 19 9.79 -9.07 1.80
CA VAL A 19 8.56 -9.74 2.21
C VAL A 19 8.86 -11.21 2.48
N SER A 20 8.06 -11.85 3.33
CA SER A 20 8.19 -13.29 3.58
C SER A 20 7.84 -14.09 2.33
N ILE A 21 8.56 -15.18 2.06
CA ILE A 21 8.16 -16.13 1.01
C ILE A 21 6.82 -16.83 1.32
N PHE A 22 6.38 -16.77 2.58
CA PHE A 22 5.10 -17.30 3.04
C PHE A 22 3.99 -16.24 3.09
N ASP A 23 4.26 -15.03 2.59
CA ASP A 23 3.24 -14.00 2.45
C ASP A 23 2.11 -14.51 1.53
N ARG A 24 0.86 -14.31 1.95
CA ARG A 24 -0.31 -14.80 1.19
C ARG A 24 -0.52 -14.04 -0.12
N GLY A 25 -0.19 -12.76 -0.15
CA GLY A 25 -0.17 -11.94 -1.36
C GLY A 25 0.84 -12.49 -2.36
N PHE A 26 2.01 -12.92 -1.90
CA PHE A 26 3.00 -13.57 -2.76
C PHE A 26 2.59 -14.98 -3.22
N LEU A 27 2.15 -15.85 -2.30
CA LEU A 27 1.86 -17.25 -2.61
C LEU A 27 0.55 -17.46 -3.39
N PHE A 28 -0.46 -16.64 -3.13
CA PHE A 28 -1.83 -16.87 -3.61
C PHE A 28 -2.42 -15.69 -4.37
N GLY A 29 -1.69 -14.58 -4.52
CA GLY A 29 -2.23 -13.35 -5.08
C GLY A 29 -3.28 -12.69 -4.18
N ASP A 30 -3.29 -13.03 -2.89
CA ASP A 30 -4.24 -12.52 -1.90
C ASP A 30 -3.81 -11.13 -1.42
N GLY A 31 -3.91 -10.14 -2.30
CA GLY A 31 -3.49 -8.77 -2.05
C GLY A 31 -4.16 -7.76 -2.98
N ILE A 32 -4.17 -6.50 -2.56
CA ILE A 32 -4.66 -5.34 -3.32
C ILE A 32 -3.51 -4.34 -3.44
N TYR A 33 -3.46 -3.60 -4.55
CA TYR A 33 -2.53 -2.50 -4.73
C TYR A 33 -3.27 -1.24 -5.20
N GLU A 34 -2.68 -0.09 -4.91
CA GLU A 34 -3.14 1.22 -5.36
C GLU A 34 -1.94 2.08 -5.75
N VAL A 35 -2.17 3.11 -6.57
CA VAL A 35 -1.14 4.06 -6.99
C VAL A 35 -1.72 5.46 -6.90
N ILE A 36 -1.09 6.32 -6.09
CA ILE A 36 -1.48 7.73 -5.93
C ILE A 36 -0.33 8.61 -6.45
N PRO A 37 -0.54 9.36 -7.55
CA PRO A 37 0.47 10.28 -8.05
C PRO A 37 0.68 11.47 -7.11
N VAL A 38 1.94 11.88 -6.97
CA VAL A 38 2.30 13.17 -6.36
C VAL A 38 2.77 14.10 -7.46
N VAL A 39 2.06 15.22 -7.65
CA VAL A 39 2.40 16.26 -8.63
C VAL A 39 2.55 17.58 -7.90
N ASN A 40 3.67 18.28 -8.11
CA ASN A 40 3.97 19.53 -7.43
C ASN A 40 3.78 19.45 -5.90
N SER A 41 4.23 18.35 -5.28
CA SER A 41 4.09 18.07 -3.84
C SER A 41 2.66 17.91 -3.34
N HIS A 42 1.68 17.68 -4.22
CA HIS A 42 0.29 17.40 -3.86
C HIS A 42 -0.12 16.00 -4.32
N LEU A 43 -0.82 15.27 -3.46
CA LEU A 43 -1.49 14.01 -3.81
C LEU A 43 -2.67 14.32 -4.72
N VAL A 44 -2.68 13.72 -5.92
CA VAL A 44 -3.77 13.84 -6.88
C VAL A 44 -4.89 12.86 -6.49
N ASP A 45 -6.15 13.24 -6.62
CA ASP A 45 -7.35 12.40 -6.46
C ASP A 45 -7.40 11.50 -5.20
N LYS A 46 -6.75 11.90 -4.10
CA LYS A 46 -6.59 11.09 -2.87
C LYS A 46 -7.89 10.47 -2.33
N GLN A 47 -9.01 11.18 -2.43
CA GLN A 47 -10.31 10.69 -1.95
C GLN A 47 -10.79 9.50 -2.77
N TYR A 48 -10.73 9.60 -4.10
CA TYR A 48 -11.14 8.53 -5.00
C TYR A 48 -10.32 7.27 -4.78
N PHE A 49 -9.02 7.40 -4.53
CA PHE A 49 -8.14 6.27 -4.22
C PHE A 49 -8.50 5.59 -2.89
N LEU A 50 -8.79 6.35 -1.83
CA LEU A 50 -9.21 5.78 -0.55
C LEU A 50 -10.54 5.03 -0.67
N GLU A 51 -11.52 5.60 -1.37
CA GLU A 51 -12.82 4.95 -1.61
C GLU A 51 -12.67 3.65 -2.40
N ARG A 52 -11.77 3.64 -3.40
CA ARG A 52 -11.48 2.44 -4.20
C ARG A 52 -10.75 1.37 -3.37
N LEU A 53 -9.80 1.76 -2.54
CA LEU A 53 -9.08 0.86 -1.64
C LEU A 53 -10.02 0.22 -0.62
N GLU A 54 -10.87 1.03 0.04
CA GLU A 54 -11.91 0.58 0.98
C GLU A 54 -12.82 -0.47 0.34
N SER A 55 -13.34 -0.16 -0.87
CA SER A 55 -14.21 -1.08 -1.61
C SER A 55 -13.49 -2.39 -1.96
N SER A 56 -12.22 -2.32 -2.34
CA SER A 56 -11.42 -3.48 -2.76
C SER A 56 -11.06 -4.38 -1.57
N LEU A 57 -10.64 -3.78 -0.45
CA LEU A 57 -10.42 -4.48 0.82
C LEU A 57 -11.68 -5.21 1.28
N GLY A 58 -12.85 -4.55 1.24
CA GLY A 58 -14.12 -5.17 1.59
C GLY A 58 -14.49 -6.36 0.71
N LYS A 59 -14.26 -6.29 -0.60
CA LYS A 59 -14.50 -7.41 -1.54
C LYS A 59 -13.56 -8.60 -1.30
N MET A 60 -12.32 -8.32 -0.93
CA MET A 60 -11.31 -9.33 -0.60
C MET A 60 -11.39 -9.82 0.85
N GLN A 61 -12.27 -9.22 1.67
CA GLN A 61 -12.34 -9.47 3.12
C GLN A 61 -11.01 -9.23 3.85
N LEU A 62 -10.22 -8.29 3.34
CA LEU A 62 -8.97 -7.84 3.96
C LEU A 62 -9.24 -6.65 4.89
N GLN A 63 -8.51 -6.58 5.99
CA GLN A 63 -8.60 -5.45 6.91
C GLN A 63 -7.64 -4.35 6.50
N TRP A 64 -8.01 -3.11 6.83
CA TRP A 64 -7.10 -1.99 6.77
C TRP A 64 -5.88 -2.22 7.69
N PRO A 65 -4.64 -1.95 7.22
CA PRO A 65 -3.44 -2.07 8.06
C PRO A 65 -3.25 -0.86 9.01
N CYS A 66 -3.93 0.26 8.74
CA CYS A 66 -3.91 1.50 9.52
C CYS A 66 -5.19 2.29 9.23
N THR A 67 -5.44 3.43 9.87
CA THR A 67 -6.61 4.25 9.52
C THR A 67 -6.44 4.88 8.12
N PRO A 68 -7.52 5.15 7.36
CA PRO A 68 -7.41 5.81 6.06
C PRO A 68 -6.66 7.15 6.10
N GLN A 69 -6.73 7.87 7.22
CA GLN A 69 -6.01 9.13 7.43
C GLN A 69 -4.50 8.94 7.67
N GLN A 70 -4.07 7.78 8.17
CA GLN A 70 -2.63 7.47 8.35
C GLN A 70 -1.98 6.94 7.07
N TYR A 71 -2.79 6.47 6.12
CA TYR A 71 -2.32 5.91 4.86
C TYR A 71 -1.82 6.97 3.86
N ILE A 72 -2.21 8.24 4.03
CA ILE A 72 -1.87 9.38 3.16
C ILE A 72 -1.22 10.53 3.90
#